data_AF-A0A9P6NSE3-F1
#
_entry.id   AF-A0A9P6NSE3-F1
#
_cell.length_a   1.000
_cell.length_b   1.000
_cell.length_c   1.000
_cell.angle_alpha   90.00
_cell.angle_beta   90.00
_cell.angle_gamma   90.00
#
_symmetry.space_group_name_H-M   'P 1'
#
loop_
_entity.id
_entity.type
_entity.pdbx_description
1 polymer ?
#
loop_
_entity_poly.entity_id
_entity_poly.type
_entity_poly.pdbx_seq_one_letter_code
_entity_poly.pdbx_strand_id
1 'polypeptide(L)'
;MLTLGLQEAFFVFICVIWGLVLTSAVPKAPDLSLLAKFNAQFSKQADIVALLDSPSAQDLVKKCKVITLSEAKLGHMKIGKGIVNIKQFFVLYSVAMLAKIGIQVWGPDLDFPDNTLWNEACWISAICLF
;
A
#
# COMPACT_ATOMS: atom_id res chain seq x y z
N MET A 1 -15.56 11.70 13.56
CA MET A 1 -14.86 12.93 13.12
C MET A 1 -13.42 12.77 13.57
N LEU A 2 -12.49 12.45 12.64
CA LEU A 2 -11.07 12.37 12.98
C LEU A 2 -10.59 13.81 13.25
N THR A 3 -9.81 14.02 14.31
CA THR A 3 -9.26 15.35 14.62
C THR A 3 -8.33 15.82 13.50
N LEU A 4 -8.16 17.14 13.32
CA LEU A 4 -7.34 17.71 12.24
C LEU A 4 -5.94 17.07 12.16
N GLY A 5 -5.30 16.85 13.30
CA GLY A 5 -3.98 16.21 13.35
C GLY A 5 -3.95 14.74 12.90
N LEU A 6 -5.06 14.01 13.05
CA LEU A 6 -5.16 12.62 12.60
C LEU A 6 -5.33 12.52 11.09
N GLN A 7 -6.04 13.48 10.48
CA GLN A 7 -6.14 13.59 9.02
C GLN A 7 -4.80 13.92 8.38
N GLU A 8 -4.04 14.84 8.96
CA GLU A 8 -2.68 15.19 8.50
C GLU A 8 -1.72 14.00 8.62
N ALA A 9 -1.75 13.29 9.75
CA ALA A 9 -0.92 12.09 9.95
C ALA A 9 -1.26 11.00 8.92
N PHE A 10 -2.55 10.75 8.69
CA PHE A 10 -2.98 9.77 7.69
C PHE A 10 -2.59 10.19 6.27
N PHE A 11 -2.71 11.46 5.93
CA PHE A 11 -2.28 11.98 4.63
C PHE A 11 -0.77 11.75 4.40
N VAL A 12 0.07 12.12 5.37
CA VAL A 12 1.53 11.88 5.29
C VAL A 12 1.83 10.39 5.16
N PHE A 13 1.12 9.56 5.93
CA PHE A 13 1.26 8.11 5.85
C PHE A 13 0.92 7.56 4.45
N ILE A 14 -0.19 8.01 3.84
CA ILE A 14 -0.55 7.63 2.46
C ILE A 14 0.56 8.03 1.49
N CYS A 15 1.11 9.24 1.61
CA CYS A 15 2.23 9.67 0.77
C CYS A 15 3.47 8.77 0.93
N VAL A 16 3.78 8.32 2.16
CA VAL A 16 4.89 7.40 2.44
C VAL A 16 4.69 6.06 1.73
N ILE A 17 3.53 5.41 1.94
CA ILE A 17 3.28 4.07 1.37
C ILE A 17 3.11 4.09 -0.15
N TRP A 18 2.66 5.21 -0.72
CA TRP A 18 2.59 5.40 -2.16
C TRP A 18 3.94 5.76 -2.79
N GLY A 19 4.94 6.11 -1.99
CA GLY A 19 6.24 6.53 -2.53
C GLY A 19 6.22 7.92 -3.16
N LEU A 20 5.35 8.82 -2.69
CA LEU A 20 5.32 10.22 -3.10
C LEU A 20 6.44 10.99 -2.39
N VAL A 21 7.67 10.75 -2.83
CA VAL A 21 8.94 11.27 -2.30
C VAL A 21 9.09 12.79 -2.53
N LEU A 22 8.35 13.37 -3.46
CA LEU A 22 8.45 14.80 -3.82
C LEU A 22 7.09 15.48 -3.70
N THR A 23 7.11 16.70 -3.17
CA THR A 23 5.97 17.62 -2.97
C THR A 23 5.20 17.99 -4.25
N SER A 24 5.55 17.43 -5.40
CA SER A 24 4.90 17.64 -6.70
C SER A 24 4.79 16.35 -7.54
N ALA A 25 5.05 15.18 -6.93
CA ALA A 25 4.89 13.91 -7.63
C ALA A 25 3.39 13.67 -7.85
N VAL A 26 2.95 13.70 -9.11
CA VAL A 26 1.60 13.28 -9.48
C VAL A 26 1.52 11.77 -9.19
N PRO A 27 0.51 11.32 -8.43
CA PRO A 27 0.30 9.90 -8.21
C PRO A 27 0.19 9.20 -9.57
N LYS A 28 0.98 8.14 -9.75
CA LYS A 28 0.95 7.36 -10.98
C LYS A 28 -0.17 6.35 -10.89
N ALA A 29 -0.93 6.21 -11.98
CA ALA A 29 -1.90 5.14 -12.13
C ALA A 29 -1.21 3.77 -11.95
N PRO A 30 -1.93 2.77 -11.41
CA PRO A 30 -1.40 1.42 -11.27
C PRO A 30 -1.06 0.82 -12.64
N ASP A 31 -0.03 -0.03 -12.67
CA ASP A 31 0.30 -0.78 -13.89
C ASP A 31 -0.85 -1.74 -14.25
N LEU A 32 -1.36 -1.61 -15.48
CA LEU A 32 -2.52 -2.38 -15.94
C LEU A 32 -2.29 -3.89 -15.92
N SER A 33 -1.05 -4.36 -16.11
CA SER A 33 -0.73 -5.79 -16.08
C SER A 33 -0.73 -6.32 -14.64
N LEU A 34 -0.28 -5.53 -13.67
CA LEU A 34 -0.37 -5.85 -12.24
C LEU A 34 -1.82 -5.81 -11.76
N LEU A 35 -2.58 -4.80 -12.18
CA LEU A 35 -4.00 -4.65 -11.85
C LEU A 35 -4.82 -5.84 -12.36
N ALA A 36 -4.61 -6.26 -13.62
CA ALA A 36 -5.28 -7.43 -14.18
C ALA A 36 -4.93 -8.73 -13.43
N LYS A 37 -3.67 -8.90 -13.03
CA LYS A 37 -3.24 -10.06 -12.22
C LYS A 37 -3.90 -10.07 -10.85
N PHE A 38 -4.01 -8.91 -10.19
CA PHE A 38 -4.68 -8.78 -8.91
C PHE A 38 -6.18 -9.09 -9.03
N ASN A 39 -6.87 -8.48 -9.99
CA ASN A 39 -8.31 -8.67 -10.19
C ASN A 39 -8.68 -10.12 -10.58
N ALA A 40 -7.73 -10.92 -11.07
CA ALA A 40 -7.94 -12.35 -11.30
C ALA A 40 -7.89 -13.21 -10.01
N GLN A 41 -7.40 -12.66 -8.88
CA GLN A 41 -7.21 -13.39 -7.63
C GLN A 41 -8.44 -13.32 -6.69
N PHE A 42 -9.24 -12.26 -6.81
CA PHE A 42 -10.33 -11.97 -5.88
C PHE A 42 -11.63 -11.70 -6.63
N SER A 43 -12.76 -12.11 -6.06
CA SER A 43 -14.09 -11.79 -6.60
C SER A 43 -14.85 -10.78 -5.75
N LYS A 44 -14.52 -10.67 -4.47
CA LYS A 44 -15.17 -9.75 -3.51
C LYS A 44 -14.18 -9.29 -2.44
N GLN A 45 -14.47 -8.13 -1.84
CA GLN A 45 -13.71 -7.58 -0.71
C GLN A 45 -13.45 -8.57 0.42
N ALA A 46 -14.48 -9.38 0.75
CA ALA A 46 -14.41 -10.34 1.84
C ALA A 46 -13.32 -11.41 1.66
N ASP A 47 -12.95 -11.72 0.41
CA ASP A 47 -11.88 -12.68 0.11
C ASP A 47 -10.51 -12.10 0.54
N ILE A 48 -10.32 -10.79 0.38
CA ILE A 48 -9.09 -10.07 0.77
C ILE A 48 -8.95 -10.09 2.29
N VAL A 49 -10.02 -9.77 3.02
CA VAL A 49 -10.04 -9.77 4.49
C VAL A 49 -9.79 -11.18 5.03
N ALA A 50 -10.50 -12.18 4.51
CA ALA A 50 -10.30 -13.57 4.91
C ALA A 50 -8.87 -14.06 4.68
N LEU A 51 -8.23 -13.63 3.58
CA LEU A 51 -6.83 -13.95 3.33
C LEU A 51 -5.90 -13.29 4.35
N LEU A 52 -6.11 -12.01 4.65
CA LEU A 52 -5.33 -11.26 5.64
C LEU A 52 -5.43 -11.90 7.03
N ASP A 53 -6.61 -12.37 7.42
CA ASP A 53 -6.87 -12.99 8.72
C ASP A 53 -6.31 -14.41 8.85
N SER A 54 -5.98 -15.07 7.73
CA SER A 54 -5.48 -16.45 7.74
C SER A 54 -3.96 -16.51 7.99
N PRO A 55 -3.46 -16.99 9.15
CA PRO A 55 -2.02 -17.00 9.43
C PRO A 55 -1.24 -18.01 8.57
N SER A 56 -1.92 -19.02 8.04
CA SER A 56 -1.35 -20.09 7.22
C SER A 56 -1.45 -19.83 5.70
N ALA A 57 -2.11 -18.75 5.29
CA ALA A 57 -2.19 -18.38 3.88
C ALA A 57 -0.80 -18.09 3.32
N GLN A 58 -0.51 -18.66 2.14
CA GLN A 58 0.72 -18.37 1.41
C GLN A 58 0.64 -16.99 0.76
N ASP A 59 1.80 -16.34 0.62
CA ASP A 59 1.89 -15.06 -0.08
C ASP A 59 1.51 -15.23 -1.56
N LEU A 60 0.59 -14.41 -2.07
CA LEU A 60 0.19 -14.43 -3.49
C LEU A 60 1.31 -13.94 -4.41
N VAL A 61 2.23 -13.12 -3.90
CA VAL A 61 3.47 -12.74 -4.59
C VAL A 61 4.66 -12.86 -3.65
N LYS A 62 5.86 -13.14 -4.20
CA LYS A 62 7.08 -13.17 -3.40
C LYS A 62 7.36 -11.77 -2.81
N LYS A 63 7.74 -11.69 -1.54
CA LYS A 63 8.12 -10.42 -0.87
C LYS A 63 9.17 -9.60 -1.62
N CYS A 64 10.11 -10.25 -2.33
CA CYS A 64 11.11 -9.56 -3.16
C CYS A 64 10.54 -8.89 -4.42
N LYS A 65 9.30 -9.20 -4.80
CA LYS A 65 8.55 -8.54 -5.88
C LYS A 65 7.73 -7.35 -5.41
N VAL A 66 7.61 -7.13 -4.10
CA VAL A 66 7.00 -5.92 -3.55
C VAL A 66 8.02 -4.79 -3.62
N ILE A 67 7.70 -3.78 -4.43
CA ILE A 67 8.54 -2.60 -4.69
C ILE A 67 8.13 -1.44 -3.76
N THR A 68 6.88 -1.43 -3.26
CA THR A 68 6.42 -0.49 -2.22
C THR A 68 7.43 -0.39 -1.07
N LEU A 69 7.76 0.85 -0.68
CA LEU A 69 8.75 1.18 0.37
C LEU A 69 10.19 0.67 0.10
N SER A 70 10.57 0.37 -1.15
CA SER A 70 11.92 -0.07 -1.48
C SER A 70 13.00 0.92 -1.04
N GLU A 71 12.74 2.22 -1.16
CA GLU A 71 13.66 3.29 -0.75
C GLU A 71 13.75 3.43 0.78
N ALA A 72 12.67 3.09 1.49
CA ALA A 72 12.63 3.13 2.96
C ALA A 72 13.46 2.01 3.61
N LYS A 73 13.96 1.02 2.85
CA LYS A 73 14.82 -0.07 3.36
C LYS A 73 16.15 0.43 3.94
N LEU A 74 16.55 1.67 3.61
CA LEU A 74 17.72 2.33 4.19
C LEU A 74 17.41 3.04 5.52
N GLY A 75 16.21 2.85 6.08
CA GLY A 75 15.76 3.43 7.35
C GLY A 75 15.29 4.88 7.26
N HIS A 76 15.44 5.52 6.11
CA HIS A 76 15.01 6.89 5.90
C HIS A 76 14.43 7.08 4.50
N MET A 77 13.44 7.96 4.38
CA MET A 77 12.82 8.33 3.13
C MET A 77 12.74 9.84 3.02
N LYS A 78 13.13 10.38 1.87
CA LYS A 78 12.96 11.82 1.60
C LYS A 78 11.49 12.07 1.23
N ILE A 79 10.87 13.06 1.85
CA ILE A 79 9.51 13.50 1.50
C ILE A 79 9.52 15.02 1.39
N GLY A 80 9.40 15.53 0.17
CA GLY A 80 9.52 16.96 -0.12
C GLY A 80 10.89 17.49 0.26
N LYS A 81 10.91 18.40 1.25
CA LYS A 81 12.15 18.99 1.82
C LYS A 81 12.64 18.26 3.09
N GLY A 82 11.87 17.31 3.62
CA GLY A 82 12.18 16.62 4.88
C GLY A 82 12.70 15.18 4.68
N ILE A 83 13.27 14.62 5.75
CA ILE A 83 13.62 13.20 5.87
C ILE A 83 12.73 12.58 6.94
N VAL A 84 12.02 11.52 6.60
CA VAL A 84 11.21 10.72 7.54
C VAL A 84 11.99 9.48 7.91
N ASN A 85 12.14 9.24 9.22
CA ASN A 85 12.69 7.99 9.73
C ASN A 85 11.60 6.92 9.73
N ILE A 86 11.83 5.84 9.00
CA ILE A 86 10.87 4.75 8.87
C ILE A 86 11.45 3.55 9.60
N LYS A 87 10.72 3.08 10.63
CA LYS A 87 11.14 1.91 11.40
C LYS A 87 11.21 0.69 10.47
N GLN A 88 12.31 -0.07 10.56
CA GLN A 88 12.49 -1.28 9.74
C GLN A 88 11.34 -2.28 9.91
N PHE A 89 10.78 -2.40 11.12
CA PHE A 89 9.61 -3.23 11.38
C PHE A 89 8.41 -2.85 10.50
N PHE A 90 8.14 -1.55 10.34
CA PHE A 90 7.05 -1.05 9.51
C PHE A 90 7.26 -1.45 8.04
N VAL A 91 8.49 -1.31 7.53
CA VAL A 91 8.81 -1.73 6.15
C VAL A 91 8.60 -3.23 5.97
N LEU A 92 9.08 -4.06 6.91
CA LEU A 92 8.94 -5.51 6.85
C LEU A 92 7.48 -5.95 6.94
N TYR A 93 6.71 -5.35 7.85
CA TYR A 93 5.28 -5.62 8.01
C TYR A 93 4.50 -5.23 6.75
N SER A 94 4.75 -4.04 6.20
CA SER A 94 4.13 -3.57 4.96
C SER A 94 4.43 -4.50 3.79
N VAL A 95 5.70 -4.87 3.60
CA VAL A 95 6.10 -5.79 2.52
C VAL A 95 5.44 -7.16 2.69
N ALA A 96 5.38 -7.69 3.92
CA ALA A 96 4.73 -8.98 4.18
C ALA A 96 3.22 -8.92 3.91
N MET A 97 2.54 -7.87 4.36
CA MET A 97 1.11 -7.69 4.15
C MET A 97 0.77 -7.56 2.66
N LEU A 98 1.48 -6.69 1.93
CA LEU A 98 1.25 -6.48 0.51
C LEU A 98 1.56 -7.73 -0.33
N ALA A 99 2.61 -8.46 0.04
CA ALA A 99 2.93 -9.75 -0.57
C ALA A 99 1.79 -10.77 -0.37
N LYS A 100 1.19 -10.78 0.82
CA LYS A 100 0.08 -11.65 1.19
C LYS A 100 -1.12 -11.45 0.28
N ILE A 101 -1.51 -10.19 0.02
CA ILE A 101 -2.66 -9.85 -0.84
C ILE A 101 -2.29 -9.63 -2.32
N GLY A 102 -1.05 -9.89 -2.73
CA GLY A 102 -0.65 -9.83 -4.14
C GLY A 102 -0.32 -8.44 -4.69
N ILE A 103 -0.22 -7.41 -3.84
CA ILE A 103 0.11 -6.04 -4.25
C ILE A 103 1.64 -5.89 -4.34
N GLN A 104 2.15 -5.62 -5.55
CA GLN A 104 3.58 -5.37 -5.77
C GLN A 104 3.94 -3.88 -5.66
N VAL A 105 3.05 -3.00 -6.13
CA VAL A 105 3.17 -1.54 -6.05
C VAL A 105 1.86 -1.02 -5.48
N TRP A 106 1.94 -0.33 -4.34
CA TRP A 106 0.77 0.23 -3.68
C TRP A 106 0.43 1.58 -4.28
N GLY A 107 -0.85 1.79 -4.57
CA GLY A 107 -1.36 3.04 -5.11
C GLY A 107 -2.80 2.86 -5.59
N PRO A 108 -3.78 3.55 -5.00
CA PRO A 108 -5.15 3.49 -5.49
C PRO A 108 -5.24 4.06 -6.90
N ASP A 109 -6.15 3.52 -7.68
CA ASP A 109 -6.49 4.01 -9.00
C ASP A 109 -7.44 5.21 -8.87
N LEU A 110 -6.92 6.41 -9.15
CA LEU A 110 -7.66 7.67 -9.04
C LEU A 110 -8.62 7.90 -10.22
N ASP A 111 -8.47 7.16 -11.32
CA ASP A 111 -9.32 7.27 -12.50
C ASP A 111 -10.59 6.42 -12.37
N PHE A 112 -10.67 5.57 -11.33
CA PHE A 112 -11.77 4.65 -11.09
C PHE A 112 -12.47 4.90 -9.75
N PRO A 113 -13.74 4.46 -9.61
CA PRO A 113 -14.46 4.56 -8.34
C PRO A 113 -13.74 3.87 -7.18
N ASP A 114 -14.02 4.34 -5.96
CA ASP A 114 -13.50 3.81 -4.71
C ASP A 114 -13.94 2.37 -4.41
N ASN A 115 -15.07 1.94 -4.97
CA ASN A 115 -15.65 0.59 -4.80
C ASN A 115 -15.12 -0.47 -5.77
N THR A 116 -14.05 -0.19 -6.54
CA THR A 116 -13.36 -1.25 -7.28
C THR A 116 -12.58 -2.14 -6.32
N LEU A 117 -12.46 -3.45 -6.61
CA LEU A 117 -11.72 -4.39 -5.76
C LEU A 117 -10.28 -3.93 -5.48
N TRP A 118 -9.63 -3.32 -6.47
CA TRP A 118 -8.29 -2.75 -6.30
C TRP A 118 -8.27 -1.58 -5.32
N ASN A 119 -9.20 -0.63 -5.44
CA ASN A 119 -9.26 0.52 -4.55
C ASN A 119 -9.68 0.11 -3.13
N GLU A 120 -10.57 -0.88 -2.98
CA GLU A 120 -10.88 -1.48 -1.69
C GLU A 120 -9.66 -2.17 -1.07
N ALA A 121 -8.86 -2.90 -1.87
CA ALA A 121 -7.61 -3.50 -1.39
C ALA A 121 -6.59 -2.46 -0.92
N CYS A 122 -6.46 -1.35 -1.66
CA CYS A 122 -5.62 -0.22 -1.27
C CYS A 122 -6.13 0.44 0.03
N TRP A 123 -7.44 0.59 0.18
CA TRP A 123 -8.06 1.13 1.38
C TRP A 123 -7.86 0.24 2.61
N ILE A 124 -8.13 -1.07 2.49
CA ILE A 124 -7.91 -2.06 3.55
C ILE A 124 -6.45 -2.06 3.98
N SER A 125 -5.52 -2.10 3.01
CA SER A 125 -4.09 -2.08 3.32
C SER A 125 -3.65 -0.78 3.99
N ALA A 126 -4.16 0.38 3.59
CA ALA A 126 -3.88 1.63 4.31
C ALA A 126 -4.36 1.58 5.76
N ILE A 127 -5.55 1.05 6.02
CA ILE A 127 -6.10 0.92 7.39
C ILE A 127 -5.28 -0.05 8.24
N CYS A 128 -4.89 -1.20 7.71
CA CYS A 128 -4.14 -2.20 8.48
C CYS A 128 -2.69 -1.80 8.78
N LEU A 129 -2.15 -0.87 8.00
CA LEU A 129 -0.76 -0.42 8.12
C LEU A 129 -0.59 0.86 8.96
N PHE A 130 -1.64 1.68 9.08
CA PHE A 130 -1.64 2.94 9.84
C PHE A 130 -1.77 2.71 11.36
#